data_AF-A0A0H2RR93-F1
#
_entry.id   AF-A0A0H2RR93-F1
#
_cell.length_a   1.000
_cell.length_b   1.000
_cell.length_c   1.000
_cell.angle_alpha   90.00
_cell.angle_beta   90.00
_cell.angle_gamma   90.00
#
_symmetry.space_group_name_H-M   'P 1'
#
loop_
_entity.id
_entity.type
_entity.pdbx_description
1 polymer ?
#
loop_
_entity_poly.entity_id
_entity_poly.type
_entity_poly.pdbx_seq_one_letter_code
_entity_poly.pdbx_strand_id
1 'polypeptide(L)'
;MAAVKGYCLFKSSTSQRSIVALAASLLHTLGFQHCRVNMSLGSTHSPTRTLELGSQMSSGSSDSNSSSTRTARTDDVDDSVPVTRRGGLRSSIVRFGGLKMTYLKVVPERFLSPKQIANELRRLRGNDSLSIHQRHKNYHDIEASYPNIGDMIPLCARLIDLACRARDIEKCFLAQSEFLRLYAEDPIFYELYRHCSLTSKERPYDVSYFNYLILEEERSCCRWSILLGTGSFGTNVRSETAQSNCDALKKTFTSCKRETFELGIVYIAHAMKLKFQDEDLTLLRQLWDHFLNCFAKASGVEPWIDCIDLCFKNIVSSGKSLADFASPLQLGRIATKLVENAAKAPFIFSTFYAIPKIELRGPKASSYGATFVHHYLGCNWDIITASTYAMAFMTNTMLNDISSPNNDKPLERTVFANSTIMGLYNIIYTAMLDYRRTSGVLCSSTPRNSVHYARVALLDQSLQYITVTNTSKQK
;
A
#
# COMPACT_ATOMS: atom_id res chain seq x y z
N MET A 1 -15.68 21.28 51.54
CA MET A 1 -14.90 20.45 50.61
C MET A 1 -15.56 20.52 49.25
N ALA A 2 -14.89 21.15 48.30
CA ALA A 2 -15.45 21.63 47.04
C ALA A 2 -15.59 20.51 45.99
N ALA A 3 -16.78 20.40 45.40
CA ALA A 3 -17.03 19.64 44.18
C ALA A 3 -16.85 20.56 42.97
N VAL A 4 -15.81 20.31 42.18
CA VAL A 4 -15.57 20.96 40.89
C VAL A 4 -16.44 20.26 39.84
N LYS A 5 -17.57 20.87 39.44
CA LYS A 5 -18.30 20.52 38.22
C LYS A 5 -17.77 21.38 37.07
N GLY A 6 -16.88 20.80 36.25
CA GLY A 6 -16.51 21.35 34.96
C GLY A 6 -17.53 20.93 33.89
N TYR A 7 -18.44 21.82 33.51
CA TYR A 7 -19.26 21.66 32.31
C TYR A 7 -18.44 22.11 31.08
N CYS A 8 -18.05 21.17 30.23
CA CYS A 8 -17.66 21.47 28.85
C CYS A 8 -18.93 21.76 28.04
N LEU A 9 -19.25 23.05 27.88
CA LEU A 9 -20.26 23.53 26.95
C LEU A 9 -19.80 23.29 25.50
N PHE A 10 -20.46 22.35 24.82
CA PHE A 10 -20.29 22.06 23.39
C PHE A 10 -20.79 23.24 22.53
N LYS A 11 -19.88 23.87 21.76
CA LYS A 11 -20.16 24.82 20.67
C LYS A 11 -20.67 24.12 19.40
N SER A 12 -21.83 23.44 19.42
CA SER A 12 -22.33 22.70 18.23
C SER A 12 -23.20 23.52 17.27
N SER A 13 -23.87 24.59 17.72
CA SER A 13 -24.86 25.31 16.90
C SER A 13 -24.26 26.16 15.77
N THR A 14 -23.05 26.70 15.96
CA THR A 14 -22.37 27.51 14.93
C THR A 14 -21.89 26.66 13.76
N SER A 15 -21.37 25.45 14.05
CA SER A 15 -20.90 24.52 13.02
C SER A 15 -22.03 24.05 12.10
N GLN A 16 -23.22 23.80 12.67
CA GLN A 16 -24.39 23.32 11.91
C GLN A 16 -24.95 24.36 10.93
N ARG A 17 -25.08 25.63 11.35
CA ARG A 17 -25.52 26.72 10.46
C ARG A 17 -24.50 26.98 9.35
N SER A 18 -23.20 26.86 9.66
CA SER A 18 -22.15 26.97 8.65
C SER A 18 -22.22 25.86 7.61
N ILE A 19 -22.52 24.61 7.98
CA ILE A 19 -22.63 23.48 7.03
C ILE A 19 -23.80 23.66 6.05
N VAL A 20 -24.97 24.10 6.53
CA VAL A 20 -26.15 24.36 5.68
C VAL A 20 -25.87 25.52 4.72
N ALA A 21 -25.30 26.62 5.22
CA ALA A 21 -24.90 27.76 4.39
C ALA A 21 -23.79 27.40 3.38
N LEU A 22 -22.88 26.49 3.74
CA LEU A 22 -21.84 25.96 2.84
C LEU A 22 -22.41 25.09 1.74
N ALA A 23 -23.32 24.17 2.07
CA ALA A 23 -23.95 23.32 1.08
C ALA A 23 -24.64 24.21 0.04
N ALA A 24 -25.45 25.17 0.48
CA ALA A 24 -26.10 26.15 -0.40
C ALA A 24 -25.09 26.96 -1.26
N SER A 25 -23.97 27.39 -0.68
CA SER A 25 -22.90 28.14 -1.38
C SER A 25 -22.15 27.32 -2.43
N LEU A 26 -21.70 26.12 -2.09
CA LEU A 26 -20.96 25.23 -2.99
C LEU A 26 -21.80 24.90 -4.22
N LEU A 27 -23.11 24.78 -4.04
CA LEU A 27 -24.05 24.45 -5.09
C LEU A 27 -24.37 25.66 -5.98
N HIS A 28 -24.41 26.87 -5.41
CA HIS A 28 -24.48 28.11 -6.19
C HIS A 28 -23.20 28.31 -7.02
N THR A 29 -22.04 27.97 -6.47
CA THR A 29 -20.73 28.12 -7.15
C THR A 29 -20.56 27.07 -8.27
N LEU A 30 -20.98 25.83 -8.05
CA LEU A 30 -21.03 24.78 -9.08
C LEU A 30 -22.03 25.09 -10.21
N GLY A 31 -23.05 25.90 -9.93
CA GLY A 31 -23.97 26.44 -10.96
C GLY A 31 -23.37 27.57 -11.80
N PHE A 32 -22.48 28.39 -11.24
CA PHE A 32 -21.94 29.59 -11.90
C PHE A 32 -20.55 29.43 -12.55
N GLN A 33 -19.71 28.49 -12.11
CA GLN A 33 -18.34 28.35 -12.64
C GLN A 33 -18.24 27.63 -14.00
N HIS A 34 -19.32 27.09 -14.56
CA HIS A 34 -19.24 26.27 -15.78
C HIS A 34 -19.36 27.01 -17.12
N CYS A 35 -19.30 28.35 -17.15
CA CYS A 35 -19.10 29.10 -18.40
C CYS A 35 -17.63 29.18 -18.87
N ARG A 36 -16.65 28.67 -18.10
CA ARG A 36 -15.24 28.57 -18.53
C ARG A 36 -14.55 27.36 -17.91
N VAL A 37 -14.91 26.16 -18.35
CA VAL A 37 -14.03 24.99 -18.22
C VAL A 37 -13.63 24.59 -19.63
N ASN A 38 -12.49 25.12 -20.10
CA ASN A 38 -11.80 24.56 -21.25
C ASN A 38 -11.37 23.14 -20.86
N MET A 39 -12.04 22.13 -21.41
CA MET A 39 -11.47 20.80 -21.51
C MET A 39 -10.32 20.85 -22.52
N SER A 40 -9.14 21.24 -22.06
CA SER A 40 -7.90 20.88 -22.73
C SER A 40 -7.68 19.38 -22.48
N LEU A 41 -7.78 18.58 -23.54
CA LEU A 41 -7.10 17.29 -23.60
C LEU A 41 -5.59 17.58 -23.58
N GLY A 42 -4.95 17.54 -22.41
CA GLY A 42 -3.50 17.40 -22.29
C GLY A 42 -3.16 15.92 -22.51
N SER A 43 -2.48 15.52 -23.58
CA SER A 43 -1.06 15.76 -23.86
C SER A 43 -0.19 15.41 -22.65
N THR A 44 0.45 14.26 -22.74
CA THR A 44 1.43 13.71 -21.81
C THR A 44 2.71 14.53 -21.84
N HIS A 45 2.80 15.58 -21.02
CA HIS A 45 4.07 16.14 -20.60
C HIS A 45 4.09 16.35 -19.09
N SER A 46 4.86 15.52 -18.42
CA SER A 46 5.19 15.60 -16.99
C SER A 46 5.93 16.91 -16.69
N PRO A 47 5.51 17.69 -15.68
CA PRO A 47 6.35 18.76 -15.17
C PRO A 47 7.36 18.17 -14.19
N THR A 48 8.63 18.23 -14.54
CA THR A 48 9.75 17.99 -13.64
C THR A 48 9.69 19.01 -12.50
N ARG A 49 9.28 18.57 -11.30
CA ARG A 49 9.48 19.37 -10.08
C ARG A 49 10.87 19.10 -9.54
N THR A 50 11.76 20.06 -9.78
CA THR A 50 13.06 20.19 -9.12
C THR A 50 12.83 20.55 -7.65
N LEU A 51 13.16 19.64 -6.75
CA LEU A 51 13.35 19.95 -5.33
C LEU A 51 14.83 20.27 -5.14
N GLU A 52 15.13 21.56 -5.04
CA GLU A 52 16.41 22.02 -4.53
C GLU A 52 16.51 21.72 -3.03
N LEU A 53 17.52 20.95 -2.65
CA LEU A 53 18.06 20.90 -1.29
C LEU A 53 19.56 21.11 -1.44
N GLY A 54 19.99 22.36 -1.30
CA GLY A 54 21.39 22.77 -1.28
C GLY A 54 21.99 22.64 0.12
N SER A 55 23.22 22.13 0.17
CA SER A 55 24.34 22.32 1.13
C SER A 55 25.29 21.12 0.95
N GLN A 56 26.19 21.06 -0.05
CA GLN A 56 27.46 21.75 -0.26
C GLN A 56 28.57 21.49 0.79
N MET A 57 29.68 20.89 0.30
CA MET A 57 31.12 20.88 0.72
C MET A 57 31.65 19.44 0.59
N SER A 58 32.77 19.07 -0.06
CA SER A 58 33.89 19.72 -0.77
C SER A 58 34.68 18.55 -1.44
N SER A 59 34.80 18.48 -2.77
CA SER A 59 35.98 18.79 -3.62
C SER A 59 37.09 17.71 -3.75
N GLY A 60 37.61 17.57 -4.99
CA GLY A 60 38.80 16.80 -5.40
C GLY A 60 38.54 15.88 -6.60
N SER A 61 38.55 16.40 -7.85
CA SER A 61 39.64 16.23 -8.86
C SER A 61 39.73 14.81 -9.44
N SER A 62 39.75 14.49 -10.73
CA SER A 62 40.11 15.23 -11.95
C SER A 62 39.55 14.53 -13.20
N ASP A 63 39.23 15.36 -14.19
CA ASP A 63 39.37 15.22 -15.65
C ASP A 63 39.77 13.86 -16.25
N SER A 64 39.02 13.41 -17.27
CA SER A 64 39.45 13.57 -18.68
C SER A 64 38.39 13.08 -19.68
N ASN A 65 38.00 13.99 -20.56
CA ASN A 65 37.32 13.74 -21.82
C ASN A 65 38.32 13.16 -22.83
N SER A 66 37.89 12.21 -23.66
CA SER A 66 38.42 12.07 -25.02
C SER A 66 37.34 11.57 -25.97
N SER A 67 36.94 12.46 -26.86
CA SER A 67 36.15 12.23 -28.06
C SER A 67 37.02 11.73 -29.22
N SER A 68 36.35 11.25 -30.30
CA SER A 68 36.89 10.80 -31.60
C SER A 68 37.53 9.40 -31.60
N THR A 69 37.34 8.52 -32.60
CA THR A 69 37.04 8.76 -34.02
C THR A 69 36.44 7.51 -34.66
N ARG A 70 35.66 7.75 -35.71
CA ARG A 70 35.05 6.82 -36.66
C ARG A 70 36.11 6.27 -37.62
N THR A 71 36.18 4.96 -37.84
CA THR A 71 36.73 4.36 -39.06
C THR A 71 35.95 3.10 -39.44
N ALA A 72 35.73 2.96 -40.75
CA ALA A 72 34.96 1.91 -41.41
C ALA A 72 35.86 0.91 -42.13
N ARG A 73 35.43 -0.36 -42.19
CA ARG A 73 35.64 -1.44 -43.20
C ARG A 73 35.59 -2.80 -42.49
N THR A 74 34.54 -3.60 -42.73
CA THR A 74 34.47 -4.74 -43.68
C THR A 74 35.63 -5.72 -43.52
N ASP A 75 35.34 -6.93 -43.03
CA ASP A 75 35.47 -8.17 -43.80
C ASP A 75 34.85 -9.36 -43.04
N ASP A 76 34.19 -10.21 -43.81
CA ASP A 76 33.60 -11.49 -43.42
C ASP A 76 34.65 -12.45 -42.89
N VAL A 77 34.43 -13.00 -41.69
CA VAL A 77 34.94 -14.30 -41.29
C VAL A 77 33.85 -15.05 -40.54
N ASP A 78 33.37 -16.09 -41.21
CA ASP A 78 32.63 -17.23 -40.69
C ASP A 78 33.42 -17.85 -39.53
N ASP A 79 32.89 -17.76 -38.31
CA ASP A 79 33.35 -18.61 -37.22
C ASP A 79 32.22 -18.97 -36.25
N SER A 80 31.73 -20.19 -36.47
CA SER A 80 31.16 -21.12 -35.50
C SER A 80 30.74 -20.53 -34.13
N VAL A 81 29.45 -20.20 -34.02
CA VAL A 81 28.78 -19.91 -32.73
C VAL A 81 28.90 -21.13 -31.80
N PRO A 82 29.61 -21.04 -30.66
CA PRO A 82 29.48 -22.07 -29.66
C PRO A 82 28.15 -21.86 -28.95
N VAL A 83 27.25 -22.82 -29.13
CA VAL A 83 26.06 -23.02 -28.32
C VAL A 83 26.47 -23.07 -26.85
N THR A 84 26.37 -21.95 -26.15
CA THR A 84 26.56 -21.89 -24.69
C THR A 84 25.39 -22.61 -24.03
N ARG A 85 25.70 -23.86 -23.70
CA ARG A 85 25.01 -24.78 -22.81
C ARG A 85 24.23 -24.07 -21.69
N ARG A 86 22.91 -24.22 -21.75
CA ARG A 86 22.01 -24.67 -20.66
C ARG A 86 22.57 -24.53 -19.24
N GLY A 87 22.49 -23.32 -18.68
CA GLY A 87 22.75 -23.03 -17.28
C GLY A 87 21.61 -23.53 -16.39
N GLY A 88 21.63 -24.82 -16.05
CA GLY A 88 20.90 -25.33 -14.90
C GLY A 88 21.54 -24.78 -13.63
N LEU A 89 20.87 -23.82 -12.98
CA LEU A 89 21.19 -23.29 -11.65
C LEU A 89 21.11 -24.42 -10.61
N ARG A 90 22.19 -25.20 -10.49
CA ARG A 90 22.50 -25.95 -9.28
C ARG A 90 23.27 -24.99 -8.37
N SER A 91 22.56 -24.45 -7.38
CA SER A 91 23.11 -23.72 -6.24
C SER A 91 24.39 -24.39 -5.73
N SER A 92 25.50 -23.64 -5.75
CA SER A 92 26.83 -24.05 -5.30
C SER A 92 27.00 -24.08 -3.77
N ILE A 93 25.89 -24.17 -3.01
CA ILE A 93 25.92 -24.41 -1.55
C ILE A 93 26.43 -25.83 -1.20
N VAL A 94 26.63 -26.71 -2.20
CA VAL A 94 27.11 -28.10 -2.02
C VAL A 94 28.57 -28.20 -1.53
N ARG A 95 29.33 -27.10 -1.42
CA ARG A 95 30.72 -27.12 -0.91
C ARG A 95 30.91 -26.98 0.61
N PHE A 96 29.87 -27.24 1.41
CA PHE A 96 30.04 -27.40 2.88
C PHE A 96 30.21 -28.86 3.34
N GLY A 97 30.47 -29.79 2.41
CA GLY A 97 30.79 -31.19 2.71
C GLY A 97 32.17 -31.34 3.37
N GLY A 98 32.25 -31.15 4.70
CA GLY A 98 33.47 -31.46 5.46
C GLY A 98 33.47 -31.06 6.94
N LEU A 99 32.65 -30.09 7.36
CA LEU A 99 32.61 -29.64 8.75
C LEU A 99 31.56 -30.40 9.56
N LYS A 100 31.97 -31.54 10.12
CA LYS A 100 31.22 -32.23 11.18
C LYS A 100 31.02 -31.29 12.38
N MET A 101 29.78 -30.81 12.56
CA MET A 101 29.04 -30.71 13.83
C MET A 101 29.79 -30.17 15.06
N THR A 102 30.21 -28.90 15.04
CA THR A 102 30.45 -28.09 16.25
C THR A 102 29.54 -26.86 16.32
N TYR A 103 28.35 -26.93 15.71
CA TYR A 103 27.37 -25.84 15.68
C TYR A 103 26.41 -25.80 16.88
N LEU A 104 26.71 -26.50 17.97
CA LEU A 104 26.06 -26.28 19.27
C LEU A 104 26.66 -25.06 19.98
N LYS A 105 26.94 -23.98 19.24
CA LYS A 105 27.11 -22.67 19.85
C LYS A 105 25.74 -22.32 20.43
N VAL A 106 25.60 -22.54 21.74
CA VAL A 106 24.38 -22.26 22.50
C VAL A 106 23.86 -20.90 22.06
N VAL A 107 22.69 -20.86 21.43
CA VAL A 107 22.10 -19.58 21.02
C VAL A 107 21.99 -18.75 22.29
N PRO A 108 22.53 -17.51 22.32
CA PRO A 108 22.53 -16.72 23.54
C PRO A 108 21.10 -16.65 24.11
N GLU A 109 20.91 -17.09 25.36
CA GLU A 109 19.60 -17.09 26.02
C GLU A 109 18.92 -15.69 25.98
N ARG A 110 19.74 -14.65 25.80
CA ARG A 110 19.40 -13.23 25.72
C ARG A 110 18.31 -12.86 24.70
N PHE A 111 18.12 -13.61 23.63
CA PHE A 111 17.10 -13.29 22.61
C PHE A 111 15.74 -13.90 22.97
N LEU A 112 14.93 -13.17 23.75
CA LEU A 112 13.68 -13.69 24.32
C LEU A 112 12.50 -13.62 23.34
N SER A 113 12.52 -12.68 22.38
CA SER A 113 11.43 -12.48 21.42
C SER A 113 11.83 -12.73 19.95
N PRO A 114 10.89 -13.16 19.08
CA PRO A 114 11.16 -13.36 17.66
C PRO A 114 11.71 -12.11 16.97
N LYS A 115 11.19 -10.94 17.33
CA LYS A 115 11.64 -9.64 16.81
C LYS A 115 13.10 -9.34 17.13
N GLN A 116 13.58 -9.70 18.33
CA GLN A 116 14.99 -9.51 18.68
C GLN A 116 15.89 -10.41 17.83
N ILE A 117 15.49 -11.65 17.59
CA ILE A 117 16.23 -12.58 16.72
C ILE A 117 16.26 -12.06 15.28
N ALA A 118 15.12 -11.61 14.75
CA ALA A 118 15.05 -11.07 13.39
C ALA A 118 15.89 -9.79 13.23
N ASN A 119 15.89 -8.90 14.21
CA ASN A 119 16.74 -7.71 14.19
C ASN A 119 18.23 -8.06 14.23
N GLU A 120 18.63 -9.07 15.00
CA GLU A 120 20.01 -9.52 15.02
C GLU A 120 20.43 -10.15 13.68
N LEU A 121 19.53 -10.93 13.05
CA LEU A 121 19.73 -11.45 11.70
C LEU A 121 19.92 -10.31 10.68
N ARG A 122 19.09 -9.26 10.72
CA ARG A 122 19.24 -8.05 9.90
C ARG A 122 20.58 -7.36 10.14
N ARG A 123 21.00 -7.23 11.41
CA ARG A 123 22.27 -6.61 11.80
C ARG A 123 23.47 -7.39 11.29
N LEU A 124 23.50 -8.72 11.50
CA LEU A 124 24.57 -9.60 11.03
C LEU A 124 24.70 -9.59 9.51
N ARG A 125 23.57 -9.49 8.81
CA ARG A 125 23.51 -9.37 7.36
C ARG A 125 23.96 -8.00 6.82
N GLY A 126 23.91 -6.97 7.65
CA GLY A 126 24.16 -5.58 7.23
C GLY A 126 22.96 -4.96 6.50
N ASN A 127 21.72 -5.31 6.87
CA ASN A 127 20.52 -4.76 6.22
C ASN A 127 20.37 -3.24 6.38
N ASP A 128 21.04 -2.63 7.36
CA ASP A 128 21.01 -1.19 7.57
C ASP A 128 21.85 -0.42 6.54
N SER A 129 22.84 -1.06 5.91
CA SER A 129 23.71 -0.44 4.90
C SER A 129 23.21 -0.62 3.46
N LEU A 130 22.26 -1.53 3.23
CA LEU A 130 21.72 -1.85 1.91
C LEU A 130 20.22 -1.62 1.87
N SER A 131 19.73 -0.96 0.84
CA SER A 131 18.28 -0.92 0.58
C SER A 131 17.74 -2.30 0.19
N ILE A 132 16.43 -2.54 0.40
CA ILE A 132 15.74 -3.76 -0.06
C ILE A 132 16.01 -4.00 -1.55
N HIS A 133 15.87 -2.96 -2.38
CA HIS A 133 16.16 -3.02 -3.81
C HIS A 133 17.57 -3.54 -4.12
N GLN A 134 18.61 -3.02 -3.45
CA GLN A 134 19.98 -3.47 -3.63
C GLN A 134 20.18 -4.93 -3.20
N ARG A 135 19.54 -5.37 -2.11
CA ARG A 135 19.65 -6.75 -1.64
C ARG A 135 19.04 -7.74 -2.64
N HIS A 136 17.89 -7.41 -3.21
CA HIS A 136 17.27 -8.22 -4.26
C HIS A 136 18.04 -8.17 -5.58
N LYS A 137 18.60 -7.00 -5.95
CA LYS A 137 19.41 -6.84 -7.16
C LYS A 137 20.65 -7.72 -7.13
N ASN A 138 21.33 -7.76 -5.98
CA ASN A 138 22.60 -8.47 -5.81
C ASN A 138 22.41 -9.95 -5.44
N TYR A 139 21.18 -10.46 -5.36
CA TYR A 139 20.90 -11.82 -4.91
C TYR A 139 21.57 -12.91 -5.78
N HIS A 140 21.72 -12.65 -7.08
CA HIS A 140 22.32 -13.58 -8.04
C HIS A 140 23.81 -13.30 -8.32
N ASP A 141 24.41 -12.30 -7.67
CA ASP A 141 25.84 -12.04 -7.76
C ASP A 141 26.56 -13.00 -6.80
N ILE A 142 26.77 -14.23 -7.30
CA ILE A 142 27.11 -15.49 -6.60
C ILE A 142 28.41 -15.48 -5.78
N GLU A 143 29.18 -14.40 -5.73
CA GLU A 143 30.53 -14.40 -5.13
C GLU A 143 30.67 -13.61 -3.82
N ALA A 144 29.61 -12.96 -3.34
CA ALA A 144 29.67 -12.29 -2.04
C ALA A 144 29.66 -13.34 -0.91
N SER A 145 30.83 -13.71 -0.39
CA SER A 145 30.94 -14.45 0.86
C SER A 145 30.16 -13.70 1.94
N TYR A 146 29.10 -14.31 2.47
CA TYR A 146 28.28 -13.66 3.49
C TYR A 146 29.05 -13.64 4.81
N PRO A 147 29.51 -12.48 5.28
CA PRO A 147 30.17 -12.41 6.57
C PRO A 147 29.18 -12.89 7.63
N ASN A 148 29.65 -13.71 8.57
CA ASN A 148 28.87 -14.19 9.73
C ASN A 148 27.77 -15.22 9.46
N ILE A 149 27.74 -15.91 8.31
CA ILE A 149 26.73 -16.96 8.06
C ILE A 149 26.69 -18.01 9.18
N GLY A 150 27.84 -18.35 9.76
CA GLY A 150 27.95 -19.28 10.88
C GLY A 150 27.24 -18.81 12.16
N ASP A 151 27.15 -17.50 12.40
CA ASP A 151 26.42 -16.93 13.55
C ASP A 151 24.93 -16.69 13.21
N MET A 152 24.58 -16.54 11.93
CA MET A 152 23.19 -16.41 11.48
C MET A 152 22.43 -17.74 11.52
N ILE A 153 23.09 -18.88 11.24
CA ILE A 153 22.46 -20.21 11.24
C ILE A 153 21.75 -20.53 12.58
N PRO A 154 22.41 -20.41 13.76
CA PRO A 154 21.76 -20.71 15.04
C PRO A 154 20.56 -19.78 15.35
N LEU A 155 20.65 -18.51 14.95
CA LEU A 155 19.56 -17.55 15.11
C LEU A 155 18.37 -17.88 14.21
N CYS A 156 18.65 -18.21 12.94
CA CYS A 156 17.63 -18.67 11.99
C CYS A 156 16.97 -19.95 12.54
N ALA A 157 17.74 -20.96 12.93
CA ALA A 157 17.23 -22.19 13.53
C ALA A 157 16.33 -21.94 14.75
N ARG A 158 16.70 -21.00 15.64
CA ARG A 158 15.87 -20.62 16.78
C ARG A 158 14.57 -19.93 16.36
N LEU A 159 14.61 -19.04 15.36
CA LEU A 159 13.42 -18.36 14.86
C LEU A 159 12.43 -19.38 14.25
N ILE A 160 12.95 -20.37 13.52
CA ILE A 160 12.17 -21.49 12.98
C ILE A 160 11.54 -22.30 14.12
N ASP A 161 12.32 -22.61 15.16
CA ASP A 161 11.81 -23.36 16.31
C ASP A 161 10.67 -22.60 17.01
N LEU A 162 10.79 -21.27 17.16
CA LEU A 162 9.69 -20.44 17.68
C LEU A 162 8.46 -20.43 16.77
N ALA A 163 8.66 -20.38 15.45
CA ALA A 163 7.59 -20.34 14.47
C ALA A 163 6.87 -21.69 14.27
N CYS A 164 7.47 -22.80 14.70
CA CYS A 164 6.89 -24.14 14.57
C CYS A 164 6.48 -24.76 15.92
N ARG A 165 7.14 -24.39 17.03
CA ARG A 165 7.06 -25.14 18.30
C ARG A 165 6.82 -24.29 19.53
N ALA A 166 6.59 -22.99 19.37
CA ALA A 166 6.17 -22.20 20.53
C ALA A 166 4.83 -22.74 21.06
N ARG A 167 4.80 -23.12 22.34
CA ARG A 167 3.54 -23.43 23.04
C ARG A 167 2.60 -22.23 23.09
N ASP A 168 3.19 -21.05 22.99
CA ASP A 168 2.50 -19.77 22.88
C ASP A 168 2.18 -19.49 21.40
N ILE A 169 0.88 -19.53 21.09
CA ILE A 169 0.33 -19.31 19.75
C ILE A 169 0.64 -17.89 19.26
N GLU A 170 0.61 -16.88 20.13
CA GLU A 170 0.93 -15.50 19.75
C GLU A 170 2.41 -15.39 19.37
N LYS A 171 3.29 -15.96 20.18
CA LYS A 171 4.73 -16.01 19.89
C LYS A 171 5.04 -16.75 18.58
N CYS A 172 4.28 -17.81 18.29
CA CYS A 172 4.35 -18.54 17.03
C CYS A 172 4.01 -17.63 15.84
N PHE A 173 2.86 -16.93 15.89
CA PHE A 173 2.45 -16.00 14.84
C PHE A 173 3.43 -14.83 14.65
N LEU A 174 3.96 -14.28 15.74
CA LEU A 174 4.98 -13.22 15.67
C LEU A 174 6.27 -13.72 15.02
N ALA A 175 6.69 -14.95 15.30
CA ALA A 175 7.86 -15.54 14.65
C ALA A 175 7.63 -15.80 13.16
N GLN A 176 6.46 -16.31 12.78
CA GLN A 176 6.07 -16.47 11.37
C GLN A 176 6.06 -15.13 10.63
N SER A 177 5.46 -14.10 11.23
CA SER A 177 5.41 -12.75 10.64
C SER A 177 6.81 -12.16 10.43
N GLU A 178 7.69 -12.21 11.44
CA GLU A 178 9.07 -11.72 11.30
C GLU A 178 9.86 -12.53 10.27
N PHE A 179 9.59 -13.82 10.17
CA PHE A 179 10.21 -14.68 9.18
C PHE A 179 9.84 -14.31 7.74
N LEU A 180 8.54 -14.11 7.46
CA LEU A 180 8.07 -13.66 6.15
C LEU A 180 8.63 -12.27 5.79
N ARG A 181 8.77 -11.38 6.77
CA ARG A 181 9.42 -10.07 6.59
C ARG A 181 10.88 -10.20 6.21
N LEU A 182 11.65 -11.05 6.89
CA LEU A 182 13.06 -11.29 6.53
C LEU A 182 13.19 -11.77 5.08
N TYR A 183 12.33 -12.69 4.65
CA TYR A 183 12.30 -13.21 3.28
C TYR A 183 12.02 -12.14 2.23
N ALA A 184 11.03 -11.30 2.50
CA ALA A 184 10.63 -10.26 1.58
C ALA A 184 11.59 -9.06 1.57
N GLU A 185 12.37 -8.90 2.64
CA GLU A 185 13.38 -7.85 2.78
C GLU A 185 14.73 -8.23 2.18
N ASP A 186 15.16 -9.49 2.32
CA ASP A 186 16.41 -10.01 1.76
C ASP A 186 16.27 -11.51 1.37
N PRO A 187 16.38 -11.84 0.07
CA PRO A 187 16.18 -13.19 -0.42
C PRO A 187 17.26 -14.18 0.09
N ILE A 188 18.37 -13.72 0.66
CA ILE A 188 19.34 -14.62 1.30
C ILE A 188 18.73 -15.44 2.45
N PHE A 189 17.74 -14.88 3.16
CA PHE A 189 17.14 -15.55 4.30
C PHE A 189 16.37 -16.80 3.87
N TYR A 190 15.88 -16.82 2.62
CA TYR A 190 15.29 -18.01 2.01
C TYR A 190 16.32 -19.15 1.90
N GLU A 191 17.52 -18.87 1.39
CA GLU A 191 18.58 -19.89 1.28
C GLU A 191 19.09 -20.33 2.66
N LEU A 192 19.24 -19.38 3.59
CA LEU A 192 19.65 -19.68 4.97
C LEU A 192 18.64 -20.61 5.66
N TYR A 193 17.35 -20.34 5.47
CA TYR A 193 16.30 -21.18 6.01
C TYR A 193 16.28 -22.57 5.36
N ARG A 194 16.37 -22.63 4.03
CA ARG A 194 16.47 -23.88 3.30
C ARG A 194 17.62 -24.73 3.83
N HIS A 195 18.77 -24.10 4.07
CA HIS A 195 19.92 -24.76 4.68
C HIS A 195 19.61 -25.28 6.10
N CYS A 196 19.03 -24.46 6.98
CA CYS A 196 18.67 -24.87 8.34
C CYS A 196 17.65 -26.03 8.36
N SER A 197 16.69 -26.00 7.43
CA SER A 197 15.62 -27.00 7.34
C SER A 197 16.15 -28.35 6.84
N LEU A 198 17.06 -28.35 5.85
CA LEU A 198 17.69 -29.56 5.34
C LEU A 198 18.70 -30.19 6.30
N THR A 199 19.32 -29.38 7.17
CA THR A 199 20.37 -29.85 8.10
C THR A 199 19.82 -30.30 9.45
N SER A 200 18.59 -29.92 9.81
CA SER A 200 17.90 -30.34 11.02
C SER A 200 17.48 -31.83 10.94
N LYS A 201 18.41 -32.74 11.22
CA LYS A 201 18.20 -34.21 11.18
C LYS A 201 17.24 -34.78 12.24
N GLU A 202 16.87 -34.00 13.26
CA GLU A 202 16.31 -34.58 14.50
C GLU A 202 14.79 -34.61 14.64
N ARG A 203 13.96 -34.03 13.76
CA ARG A 203 12.54 -33.84 14.13
C ARG A 203 11.54 -34.04 12.97
N PRO A 204 10.87 -35.21 12.90
CA PRO A 204 9.89 -35.56 11.88
C PRO A 204 8.44 -35.13 12.18
N TYR A 205 8.21 -34.11 13.03
CA TYR A 205 6.85 -33.65 13.35
C TYR A 205 6.54 -32.25 12.78
N ASP A 206 5.49 -32.23 11.97
CA ASP A 206 4.64 -31.10 11.51
C ASP A 206 5.32 -29.77 11.16
N VAL A 207 6.43 -29.82 10.42
CA VAL A 207 7.00 -28.65 9.74
C VAL A 207 6.24 -28.38 8.42
N SER A 208 4.99 -28.82 8.30
CA SER A 208 4.20 -28.76 7.06
C SER A 208 4.08 -27.33 6.53
N TYR A 209 3.84 -26.37 7.44
CA TYR A 209 3.70 -24.95 7.13
C TYR A 209 4.91 -24.39 6.36
N PHE A 210 6.14 -24.65 6.84
CA PHE A 210 7.32 -24.06 6.21
C PHE A 210 8.06 -24.96 5.22
N ASN A 211 8.03 -26.29 5.36
CA ASN A 211 8.59 -27.18 4.34
C ASN A 211 7.90 -26.97 2.99
N TYR A 212 6.63 -26.56 3.03
CA TYR A 212 5.87 -26.17 1.86
C TYR A 212 6.43 -24.90 1.18
N LEU A 213 6.69 -23.85 1.96
CA LEU A 213 7.32 -22.60 1.50
C LEU A 213 8.67 -22.83 0.79
N ILE A 214 9.44 -23.86 1.18
CA ILE A 214 10.77 -24.16 0.57
C ILE A 214 10.64 -24.83 -0.81
N LEU A 215 9.67 -25.71 -1.00
CA LEU A 215 9.69 -26.65 -2.14
C LEU A 215 8.93 -26.13 -3.36
N GLU A 216 7.81 -25.41 -3.16
CA GLU A 216 7.00 -24.93 -4.29
C GLU A 216 7.25 -23.45 -4.64
N GLU A 217 7.92 -22.68 -3.78
CA GLU A 217 7.96 -21.22 -3.91
C GLU A 217 9.29 -20.63 -4.38
N GLU A 218 10.33 -21.45 -4.62
CA GLU A 218 11.62 -20.97 -5.14
C GLU A 218 11.41 -20.09 -6.38
N ARG A 219 10.51 -20.50 -7.28
CA ARG A 219 10.19 -19.74 -8.49
C ARG A 219 9.49 -18.42 -8.19
N SER A 220 8.57 -18.39 -7.24
CA SER A 220 7.84 -17.18 -6.85
C SER A 220 8.77 -16.20 -6.15
N CYS A 221 9.59 -16.67 -5.22
CA CYS A 221 10.60 -15.86 -4.52
C CYS A 221 11.62 -15.27 -5.50
N CYS A 222 12.07 -16.06 -6.50
CA CYS A 222 12.93 -15.56 -7.57
C CYS A 222 12.24 -14.45 -8.37
N ARG A 223 10.98 -14.63 -8.78
CA ARG A 223 10.25 -13.62 -9.56
C ARG A 223 10.04 -12.33 -8.77
N TRP A 224 9.63 -12.45 -7.51
CA TRP A 224 9.51 -11.29 -6.61
C TRP A 224 10.84 -10.59 -6.43
N SER A 225 11.92 -11.35 -6.25
CA SER A 225 13.26 -10.79 -6.12
C SER A 225 13.73 -10.08 -7.39
N ILE A 226 13.46 -10.64 -8.57
CA ILE A 226 13.76 -9.97 -9.83
C ILE A 226 12.96 -8.66 -9.91
N LEU A 227 11.64 -8.68 -9.69
CA LEU A 227 10.81 -7.47 -9.71
C LEU A 227 11.35 -6.40 -8.74
N LEU A 228 11.70 -6.79 -7.51
CA LEU A 228 12.20 -5.85 -6.50
C LEU A 228 13.62 -5.34 -6.79
N GLY A 229 14.48 -6.18 -7.38
CA GLY A 229 15.87 -5.89 -7.68
C GLY A 229 16.08 -5.13 -8.99
N THR A 230 15.22 -5.34 -9.99
CA THR A 230 15.29 -4.62 -11.27
C THR A 230 14.33 -3.44 -11.32
N GLY A 231 13.25 -3.47 -10.54
CA GLY A 231 12.15 -2.52 -10.70
C GLY A 231 11.38 -2.72 -12.01
N SER A 232 11.43 -3.93 -12.59
CA SER A 232 10.76 -4.27 -13.84
C SER A 232 10.19 -5.68 -13.81
N PHE A 233 9.06 -5.87 -14.50
CA PHE A 233 8.50 -7.19 -14.77
C PHE A 233 9.25 -7.88 -15.93
N GLY A 234 10.02 -7.15 -16.72
CA GLY A 234 10.88 -7.70 -17.76
C GLY A 234 12.13 -8.37 -17.17
N THR A 235 12.57 -9.47 -17.80
CA THR A 235 13.85 -10.11 -17.46
C THR A 235 14.66 -10.36 -18.72
N ASN A 236 15.94 -9.98 -18.73
CA ASN A 236 16.84 -10.27 -19.85
C ASN A 236 17.29 -11.74 -19.90
N VAL A 237 16.92 -12.54 -18.89
CA VAL A 237 17.50 -13.87 -18.62
C VAL A 237 16.56 -15.01 -19.05
N ARG A 238 15.27 -14.73 -19.31
CA ARG A 238 14.28 -15.76 -19.66
C ARG A 238 13.44 -15.33 -20.86
N SER A 239 12.99 -16.30 -21.66
CA SER A 239 12.01 -16.10 -22.75
C SER A 239 10.60 -15.72 -22.25
N GLU A 240 10.45 -15.38 -20.97
CA GLU A 240 9.17 -15.06 -20.33
C GLU A 240 8.88 -13.57 -20.53
N THR A 241 7.69 -13.27 -21.03
CA THR A 241 7.24 -11.88 -21.21
C THR A 241 6.94 -11.21 -19.87
N ALA A 242 6.98 -9.87 -19.83
CA ALA A 242 6.63 -9.10 -18.64
C ALA A 242 5.21 -9.43 -18.12
N GLN A 243 4.25 -9.62 -19.04
CA GLN A 243 2.90 -10.08 -18.70
C GLN A 243 2.90 -11.49 -18.09
N SER A 244 3.66 -12.44 -18.65
CA SER A 244 3.76 -13.80 -18.09
C SER A 244 4.33 -13.78 -16.67
N ASN A 245 5.30 -12.89 -16.40
CA ASN A 245 5.85 -12.67 -15.07
C ASN A 245 4.80 -12.08 -14.11
N CYS A 246 4.05 -11.07 -14.54
CA CYS A 246 2.94 -10.50 -13.78
C CYS A 246 1.89 -11.56 -13.43
N ASP A 247 1.48 -12.38 -14.41
CA ASP A 247 0.48 -13.44 -14.19
C ASP A 247 1.00 -14.56 -13.28
N ALA A 248 2.31 -14.86 -13.34
CA ALA A 248 2.93 -15.78 -12.39
C ALA A 248 2.96 -15.22 -10.96
N LEU A 249 3.19 -13.91 -10.80
CA LEU A 249 3.11 -13.26 -9.49
C LEU A 249 1.66 -13.18 -8.98
N LYS A 250 0.67 -12.95 -9.84
CA LYS A 250 -0.75 -13.02 -9.44
C LYS A 250 -1.11 -14.35 -8.78
N LYS A 251 -0.52 -15.46 -9.26
CA LYS A 251 -0.74 -16.79 -8.68
C LYS A 251 -0.32 -16.92 -7.21
N THR A 252 0.58 -16.06 -6.71
CA THR A 252 0.91 -16.05 -5.28
C THR A 252 -0.28 -15.64 -4.44
N PHE A 253 -1.23 -14.88 -5.00
CA PHE A 253 -2.43 -14.43 -4.31
C PHE A 253 -3.66 -15.35 -4.49
N THR A 254 -3.63 -16.26 -5.46
CA THR A 254 -4.74 -17.21 -5.71
C THR A 254 -4.44 -18.60 -5.21
N SER A 255 -3.22 -18.84 -4.71
CA SER A 255 -2.85 -20.14 -4.14
C SER A 255 -3.85 -20.49 -3.03
N CYS A 256 -4.34 -21.73 -3.02
CA CYS A 256 -5.17 -22.24 -1.92
C CYS A 256 -4.42 -22.28 -0.57
N LYS A 257 -3.13 -21.94 -0.59
CA LYS A 257 -2.22 -22.07 0.53
C LYS A 257 -1.95 -20.70 1.11
N ARG A 258 -2.20 -20.61 2.40
CA ARG A 258 -2.22 -19.37 3.16
C ARG A 258 -0.83 -18.72 3.14
N GLU A 259 0.22 -19.50 3.23
CA GLU A 259 1.60 -19.05 3.38
C GLU A 259 2.11 -18.29 2.14
N THR A 260 1.80 -18.81 0.94
CA THR A 260 2.13 -18.14 -0.33
C THR A 260 1.45 -16.78 -0.45
N PHE A 261 0.18 -16.73 -0.02
CA PHE A 261 -0.62 -15.50 -0.01
C PHE A 261 0.01 -14.47 0.93
N GLU A 262 0.38 -14.89 2.13
CA GLU A 262 0.99 -14.07 3.17
C GLU A 262 2.35 -13.50 2.73
N LEU A 263 3.19 -14.35 2.14
CA LEU A 263 4.48 -13.90 1.57
C LEU A 263 4.29 -12.89 0.43
N GLY A 264 3.32 -13.15 -0.45
CA GLY A 264 2.96 -12.23 -1.53
C GLY A 264 2.54 -10.84 -1.02
N ILE A 265 1.81 -10.77 0.11
CA ILE A 265 1.40 -9.52 0.74
C ILE A 265 2.60 -8.69 1.18
N VAL A 266 3.61 -9.32 1.77
CA VAL A 266 4.80 -8.61 2.24
C VAL A 266 5.62 -8.11 1.04
N TYR A 267 5.77 -8.94 0.01
CA TYR A 267 6.46 -8.53 -1.22
C TYR A 267 5.78 -7.38 -1.94
N ILE A 268 4.45 -7.41 -2.11
CA ILE A 268 3.73 -6.34 -2.81
C ILE A 268 3.84 -5.02 -2.04
N ALA A 269 3.89 -5.03 -0.71
CA ALA A 269 4.13 -3.83 0.08
C ALA A 269 5.47 -3.18 -0.29
N HIS A 270 6.53 -3.96 -0.47
CA HIS A 270 7.83 -3.44 -0.92
C HIS A 270 7.80 -2.98 -2.38
N ALA A 271 7.12 -3.72 -3.27
CA ALA A 271 6.96 -3.32 -4.66
C ALA A 271 6.24 -1.96 -4.77
N MET A 272 5.22 -1.71 -3.95
CA MET A 272 4.52 -0.42 -3.92
C MET A 272 5.41 0.77 -3.60
N LYS A 273 6.58 0.58 -3.00
CA LYS A 273 7.54 1.65 -2.71
C LYS A 273 8.41 2.01 -3.91
N LEU A 274 8.62 1.09 -4.85
CA LEU A 274 9.51 1.29 -6.00
C LEU A 274 8.93 2.27 -7.02
N LYS A 275 9.78 2.97 -7.75
CA LYS A 275 9.36 3.86 -8.83
C LYS A 275 9.25 3.05 -10.12
N PHE A 276 8.02 2.77 -10.54
CA PHE A 276 7.70 2.12 -11.81
C PHE A 276 7.24 3.15 -12.83
N GLN A 277 7.51 2.89 -14.12
CA GLN A 277 7.12 3.73 -15.25
C GLN A 277 6.45 2.87 -16.32
N ASP A 278 5.71 3.52 -17.23
CA ASP A 278 5.17 2.94 -18.46
C ASP A 278 4.46 1.57 -18.31
N GLU A 279 4.92 0.57 -19.05
CA GLU A 279 4.36 -0.79 -19.05
C GLU A 279 4.45 -1.44 -17.67
N ASP A 280 5.58 -1.29 -16.97
CA ASP A 280 5.76 -1.88 -15.65
C ASP A 280 4.81 -1.26 -14.61
N LEU A 281 4.51 0.04 -14.72
CA LEU A 281 3.50 0.67 -13.87
C LEU A 281 2.10 0.10 -14.15
N THR A 282 1.79 -0.18 -15.41
CA THR A 282 0.52 -0.81 -15.83
C THR A 282 0.41 -2.23 -15.28
N LEU A 283 1.48 -3.02 -15.37
CA LEU A 283 1.54 -4.37 -14.80
C LEU A 283 1.42 -4.36 -13.27
N LEU A 284 2.05 -3.40 -12.59
CA LEU A 284 1.90 -3.23 -11.15
C LEU A 284 0.45 -2.93 -10.75
N ARG A 285 -0.27 -2.11 -11.52
CA ARG A 285 -1.71 -1.84 -11.29
C ARG A 285 -2.54 -3.11 -11.44
N GLN A 286 -2.27 -3.94 -12.45
CA GLN A 286 -2.95 -5.22 -12.62
C GLN A 286 -2.68 -6.16 -11.45
N LEU A 287 -1.43 -6.26 -11.00
CA LEU A 287 -1.04 -7.09 -9.87
C LEU A 287 -1.72 -6.62 -8.58
N TRP A 288 -1.76 -5.31 -8.35
CA TRP A 288 -2.44 -4.70 -7.21
C TRP A 288 -3.95 -4.92 -7.22
N ASP A 289 -4.64 -4.68 -8.34
CA ASP A 289 -6.08 -4.90 -8.41
C ASP A 289 -6.44 -6.37 -8.20
N HIS A 290 -5.64 -7.28 -8.77
CA HIS A 290 -5.79 -8.72 -8.55
C HIS A 290 -5.60 -9.08 -7.07
N PHE A 291 -4.56 -8.54 -6.43
CA PHE A 291 -4.34 -8.71 -5.00
C PHE A 291 -5.54 -8.23 -4.17
N LEU A 292 -6.07 -7.02 -4.43
CA LEU A 292 -7.25 -6.51 -3.72
C LEU A 292 -8.49 -7.39 -3.92
N ASN A 293 -8.65 -7.99 -5.11
CA ASN A 293 -9.73 -8.95 -5.36
C ASN A 293 -9.59 -10.23 -4.53
N CYS A 294 -8.38 -10.78 -4.40
CA CYS A 294 -8.13 -11.94 -3.55
C CYS A 294 -8.28 -11.58 -2.08
N PHE A 295 -7.72 -10.44 -1.67
CA PHE A 295 -7.81 -9.92 -0.31
C PHE A 295 -9.27 -9.73 0.11
N ALA A 296 -10.13 -9.14 -0.72
CA ALA A 296 -11.55 -8.97 -0.39
C ALA A 296 -12.29 -10.31 -0.18
N LYS A 297 -11.86 -11.40 -0.83
CA LYS A 297 -12.52 -12.72 -0.78
C LYS A 297 -11.95 -13.66 0.30
N ALA A 298 -10.74 -13.40 0.79
CA ALA A 298 -10.11 -14.26 1.77
C ALA A 298 -10.91 -14.31 3.08
N SER A 299 -11.07 -15.50 3.67
CA SER A 299 -11.75 -15.68 4.95
C SER A 299 -10.75 -15.86 6.09
N GLY A 300 -11.00 -15.24 7.24
CA GLY A 300 -10.20 -15.40 8.47
C GLY A 300 -9.71 -14.10 9.11
N VAL A 301 -9.31 -14.18 10.38
CA VAL A 301 -8.74 -13.07 11.15
C VAL A 301 -7.34 -12.76 10.60
N GLU A 302 -7.21 -11.69 9.83
CA GLU A 302 -6.00 -11.42 9.05
C GLU A 302 -4.98 -10.56 9.81
N PRO A 303 -3.78 -11.11 10.13
CA PRO A 303 -2.67 -10.32 10.66
C PRO A 303 -2.04 -9.38 9.62
N TRP A 304 -2.62 -9.25 8.42
CA TRP A 304 -2.02 -8.59 7.24
C TRP A 304 -2.52 -7.18 6.96
N ILE A 305 -3.47 -6.69 7.75
CA ILE A 305 -4.05 -5.35 7.56
C ILE A 305 -2.97 -4.26 7.76
N ASP A 306 -1.98 -4.50 8.61
CA ASP A 306 -0.81 -3.63 8.78
C ASP A 306 0.01 -3.52 7.47
N CYS A 307 0.09 -4.61 6.71
CA CYS A 307 0.76 -4.66 5.42
C CYS A 307 -0.06 -3.93 4.33
N ILE A 308 -1.40 -4.01 4.38
CA ILE A 308 -2.27 -3.18 3.53
C ILE A 308 -2.04 -1.69 3.85
N ASP A 309 -2.06 -1.32 5.12
CA ASP A 309 -1.78 0.05 5.58
C ASP A 309 -0.40 0.52 5.10
N LEU A 310 0.61 -0.36 5.15
CA LEU A 310 1.95 -0.13 4.63
C LEU A 310 1.98 0.02 3.09
N CYS A 311 1.19 -0.76 2.34
CA CYS A 311 1.05 -0.59 0.89
C CYS A 311 0.59 0.82 0.54
N PHE A 312 -0.47 1.32 1.22
CA PHE A 312 -0.98 2.68 0.99
C PHE A 312 0.04 3.76 1.39
N LYS A 313 0.77 3.59 2.49
CA LYS A 313 1.90 4.47 2.84
C LYS A 313 2.95 4.51 1.73
N ASN A 314 3.29 3.35 1.19
CA ASN A 314 4.29 3.22 0.13
C ASN A 314 3.80 3.81 -1.21
N ILE A 315 2.52 3.64 -1.55
CA ILE A 315 1.88 4.29 -2.71
C ILE A 315 1.99 5.83 -2.60
N VAL A 316 1.58 6.41 -1.47
CA VAL A 316 1.62 7.86 -1.25
C VAL A 316 3.07 8.37 -1.27
N SER A 317 3.98 7.73 -0.53
CA SER A 317 5.38 8.16 -0.44
C SER A 317 6.15 8.04 -1.76
N SER A 318 5.74 7.14 -2.65
CA SER A 318 6.37 6.97 -3.96
C SER A 318 5.83 7.94 -5.04
N GLY A 319 4.81 8.75 -4.71
CA GLY A 319 4.21 9.72 -5.62
C GLY A 319 3.33 9.10 -6.70
N LYS A 320 2.91 7.83 -6.52
CA LYS A 320 1.97 7.19 -7.45
C LYS A 320 0.58 7.84 -7.33
N SER A 321 -0.12 7.91 -8.45
CA SER A 321 -1.49 8.42 -8.51
C SER A 321 -2.43 7.57 -7.64
N LEU A 322 -3.07 8.21 -6.65
CA LEU A 322 -4.08 7.56 -5.82
C LEU A 322 -5.31 7.12 -6.62
N ALA A 323 -5.63 7.80 -7.72
CA ALA A 323 -6.75 7.38 -8.56
C ALA A 323 -6.53 5.98 -9.16
N ASP A 324 -5.28 5.57 -9.36
CA ASP A 324 -4.93 4.29 -9.98
C ASP A 324 -4.74 3.14 -8.99
N PHE A 325 -4.30 3.45 -7.76
CA PHE A 325 -3.99 2.45 -6.73
C PHE A 325 -4.90 2.49 -5.52
N ALA A 326 -5.73 3.52 -5.39
CA ALA A 326 -6.61 3.73 -4.24
C ALA A 326 -7.99 4.21 -4.69
N SER A 327 -8.46 3.81 -5.87
CA SER A 327 -9.74 4.29 -6.39
C SER A 327 -10.91 4.03 -5.42
N PRO A 328 -12.00 4.82 -5.47
CA PRO A 328 -13.18 4.60 -4.63
C PRO A 328 -13.70 3.16 -4.69
N LEU A 329 -13.67 2.54 -5.88
CA LEU A 329 -14.10 1.16 -6.08
C LEU A 329 -13.17 0.16 -5.39
N GLN A 330 -11.86 0.36 -5.48
CA GLN A 330 -10.87 -0.51 -4.82
C GLN A 330 -10.98 -0.45 -3.30
N LEU A 331 -11.06 0.75 -2.71
CA LEU A 331 -11.23 0.91 -1.28
C LEU A 331 -12.59 0.39 -0.80
N GLY A 332 -13.65 0.62 -1.58
CA GLY A 332 -14.97 0.03 -1.33
C GLY A 332 -14.93 -1.50 -1.29
N ARG A 333 -14.24 -2.13 -2.24
CA ARG A 333 -14.12 -3.59 -2.33
C ARG A 333 -13.53 -4.23 -1.07
N ILE A 334 -12.60 -3.55 -0.39
CA ILE A 334 -11.92 -4.07 0.81
C ILE A 334 -12.46 -3.46 2.12
N ALA A 335 -13.55 -2.69 2.05
CA ALA A 335 -13.99 -1.85 3.15
C ALA A 335 -14.36 -2.61 4.42
N THR A 336 -15.12 -3.72 4.29
CA THR A 336 -15.52 -4.57 5.42
C THR A 336 -14.32 -5.03 6.24
N LYS A 337 -13.29 -5.57 5.56
CA LYS A 337 -12.07 -6.04 6.21
C LYS A 337 -11.29 -4.93 6.92
N LEU A 338 -11.24 -3.75 6.30
CA LEU A 338 -10.58 -2.59 6.90
C LEU A 338 -11.32 -2.11 8.15
N VAL A 339 -12.65 -2.11 8.15
CA VAL A 339 -13.48 -1.74 9.31
C VAL A 339 -13.29 -2.73 10.45
N GLU A 340 -13.36 -4.03 10.17
CA GLU A 340 -13.15 -5.10 11.16
C GLU A 340 -11.78 -5.02 11.85
N ASN A 341 -10.81 -4.38 11.20
CA ASN A 341 -9.43 -4.28 11.68
C ASN A 341 -8.95 -2.82 11.73
N ALA A 342 -9.83 -1.88 12.05
CA ALA A 342 -9.54 -0.45 11.93
C ALA A 342 -8.29 -0.01 12.70
N ALA A 343 -7.97 -0.65 13.84
CA ALA A 343 -6.78 -0.36 14.64
C ALA A 343 -5.47 -0.64 13.90
N LYS A 344 -5.48 -1.55 12.94
CA LYS A 344 -4.29 -1.94 12.16
C LYS A 344 -4.12 -1.14 10.87
N ALA A 345 -5.12 -0.33 10.48
CA ALA A 345 -5.09 0.50 9.27
C ALA A 345 -5.19 2.02 9.53
N PRO A 346 -4.47 2.59 10.52
CA PRO A 346 -4.65 3.98 10.90
C PRO A 346 -4.28 4.97 9.79
N PHE A 347 -3.34 4.62 8.91
CA PHE A 347 -2.98 5.49 7.80
C PHE A 347 -4.09 5.58 6.78
N ILE A 348 -4.70 4.45 6.39
CA ILE A 348 -5.83 4.48 5.44
C ILE A 348 -6.96 5.35 5.98
N PHE A 349 -7.38 5.14 7.24
CA PHE A 349 -8.48 5.92 7.81
C PHE A 349 -8.16 7.40 7.97
N SER A 350 -6.95 7.74 8.42
CA SER A 350 -6.53 9.15 8.53
C SER A 350 -6.26 9.83 7.19
N THR A 351 -5.95 9.07 6.14
CA THR A 351 -5.67 9.60 4.79
C THR A 351 -6.95 9.83 4.01
N PHE A 352 -7.77 8.79 3.86
CA PHE A 352 -8.91 8.78 2.94
C PHE A 352 -10.22 9.20 3.61
N TYR A 353 -10.30 9.12 4.94
CA TYR A 353 -11.57 9.27 5.68
C TYR A 353 -11.48 10.25 6.86
N ALA A 354 -10.45 11.09 6.93
CA ALA A 354 -10.35 12.11 7.97
C ALA A 354 -11.50 13.14 7.87
N ILE A 355 -11.95 13.61 9.03
CA ILE A 355 -12.94 14.69 9.13
C ILE A 355 -12.34 15.97 8.51
N PRO A 356 -12.97 16.56 7.48
CA PRO A 356 -12.44 17.78 6.87
C PRO A 356 -12.50 18.95 7.85
N LYS A 357 -11.55 19.88 7.74
CA LYS A 357 -11.68 21.18 8.39
C LYS A 357 -12.48 22.11 7.50
N ILE A 358 -13.40 22.85 8.10
CA ILE A 358 -14.17 23.88 7.40
C ILE A 358 -13.47 25.21 7.68
N GLU A 359 -12.83 25.75 6.66
CA GLU A 359 -12.21 27.07 6.73
C GLU A 359 -13.18 28.10 6.16
N LEU A 360 -13.56 29.08 6.98
CA LEU A 360 -14.35 30.22 6.55
C LEU A 360 -13.39 31.25 5.92
N ARG A 361 -13.57 31.58 4.64
CA ARG A 361 -12.85 32.71 4.04
C ARG A 361 -13.34 33.99 4.69
N GLY A 362 -12.38 34.86 5.03
CA GLY A 362 -12.62 36.05 5.85
C GLY A 362 -13.70 37.00 5.29
N PRO A 363 -14.21 37.90 6.14
CA PRO A 363 -15.43 38.69 5.93
C PRO A 363 -15.41 39.66 4.73
N LYS A 364 -14.31 39.77 3.98
CA LYS A 364 -14.13 40.80 2.95
C LYS A 364 -14.48 40.39 1.51
N ALA A 365 -14.81 39.12 1.21
CA ALA A 365 -15.02 38.71 -0.19
C ALA A 365 -16.24 37.84 -0.50
N SER A 366 -16.82 37.08 0.44
CA SER A 366 -18.16 36.49 0.24
C SER A 366 -18.77 35.99 1.55
N SER A 367 -20.04 36.28 1.77
CA SER A 367 -20.87 35.76 2.87
C SER A 367 -21.10 34.23 2.84
N TYR A 368 -20.49 33.56 1.86
CA TYR A 368 -20.71 32.18 1.48
C TYR A 368 -19.39 31.42 1.23
N GLY A 369 -18.24 32.07 1.39
CA GLY A 369 -16.95 31.47 1.07
C GLY A 369 -16.48 30.58 2.19
N ALA A 370 -16.76 29.29 2.12
CA ALA A 370 -16.07 28.35 2.99
C ALA A 370 -15.60 27.13 2.22
N THR A 371 -14.44 26.66 2.63
CA THR A 371 -13.65 25.66 1.93
C THR A 371 -13.46 24.47 2.82
N PHE A 372 -13.77 23.29 2.30
CA PHE A 372 -13.41 22.04 2.93
C PHE A 372 -11.94 21.77 2.65
N VAL A 373 -11.16 21.70 3.71
CA VAL A 373 -9.73 21.44 3.63
C VAL A 373 -9.44 20.09 4.28
N HIS A 374 -8.93 19.19 3.44
CA HIS A 374 -8.38 17.91 3.84
C HIS A 374 -6.87 18.09 4.01
N HIS A 375 -6.41 18.30 5.25
CA HIS A 375 -5.00 18.63 5.52
C HIS A 375 -4.02 17.44 5.43
N TYR A 376 -4.34 16.36 4.71
CA TYR A 376 -3.51 15.15 4.74
C TYR A 376 -2.60 15.01 3.51
N LEU A 377 -1.30 14.82 3.78
CA LEU A 377 -0.18 14.45 2.87
C LEU A 377 -0.30 14.92 1.41
N GLY A 378 -0.46 16.23 1.21
CA GLY A 378 -0.35 16.85 -0.12
C GLY A 378 -1.46 16.48 -1.10
N CYS A 379 -2.51 15.80 -0.64
CA CYS A 379 -3.67 15.46 -1.45
C CYS A 379 -4.75 16.53 -1.25
N ASN A 380 -4.85 17.46 -2.20
CA ASN A 380 -5.90 18.48 -2.20
C ASN A 380 -7.23 17.85 -2.65
N TRP A 381 -7.85 17.06 -1.76
CA TRP A 381 -9.15 16.48 -2.02
C TRP A 381 -10.21 17.58 -2.02
N ASP A 382 -10.92 17.71 -3.14
CA ASP A 382 -12.17 18.45 -3.13
C ASP A 382 -13.28 17.62 -2.45
N ILE A 383 -14.36 18.29 -2.10
CA ILE A 383 -15.47 17.64 -1.41
C ILE A 383 -16.15 16.57 -2.27
N ILE A 384 -16.10 16.69 -3.61
CA ILE A 384 -16.68 15.72 -4.53
C ILE A 384 -15.91 14.40 -4.45
N THR A 385 -14.57 14.49 -4.47
CA THR A 385 -13.65 13.36 -4.33
C THR A 385 -13.83 12.72 -2.97
N ALA A 386 -13.76 13.50 -1.89
CA ALA A 386 -13.95 12.99 -0.53
C ALA A 386 -15.30 12.27 -0.36
N SER A 387 -16.38 12.87 -0.88
CA SER A 387 -17.72 12.26 -0.85
C SER A 387 -17.76 10.96 -1.65
N THR A 388 -17.15 10.92 -2.84
CA THR A 388 -17.12 9.72 -3.69
C THR A 388 -16.41 8.55 -2.99
N TYR A 389 -15.27 8.83 -2.34
CA TYR A 389 -14.53 7.83 -1.58
C TYR A 389 -15.32 7.32 -0.38
N ALA A 390 -15.88 8.22 0.42
CA ALA A 390 -16.64 7.87 1.61
C ALA A 390 -17.90 7.06 1.28
N MET A 391 -18.65 7.46 0.24
CA MET A 391 -19.88 6.77 -0.17
C MET A 391 -19.59 5.39 -0.79
N ALA A 392 -18.54 5.27 -1.60
CA ALA A 392 -18.14 3.96 -2.15
C ALA A 392 -17.72 3.00 -1.03
N PHE A 393 -16.99 3.49 -0.04
CA PHE A 393 -16.61 2.70 1.14
C PHE A 393 -17.83 2.28 1.95
N MET A 394 -18.68 3.25 2.30
CA MET A 394 -19.89 3.04 3.09
C MET A 394 -20.87 2.05 2.45
N THR A 395 -21.04 2.09 1.12
CA THR A 395 -21.97 1.21 0.39
C THR A 395 -21.55 -0.26 0.46
N ASN A 396 -20.24 -0.52 0.57
CA ASN A 396 -19.71 -1.89 0.60
C ASN A 396 -19.48 -2.42 2.02
N THR A 397 -19.59 -1.57 3.05
CA THR A 397 -19.61 -2.00 4.44
C THR A 397 -21.03 -2.36 4.87
N MET A 398 -21.21 -3.51 5.51
CA MET A 398 -22.47 -3.88 6.19
C MET A 398 -22.65 -2.96 7.41
N LEU A 399 -23.13 -1.73 7.18
CA LEU A 399 -23.23 -0.64 8.16
C LEU A 399 -23.96 -1.00 9.46
N ASN A 400 -24.78 -2.05 9.47
CA ASN A 400 -25.52 -2.49 10.66
C ASN A 400 -24.58 -2.89 11.81
N ASP A 401 -23.34 -3.32 11.53
CA ASP A 401 -22.36 -3.71 12.56
C ASP A 401 -21.37 -2.62 12.97
N ILE A 402 -21.30 -1.49 12.26
CA ILE A 402 -20.36 -0.40 12.59
C ILE A 402 -20.74 0.28 13.91
N SER A 403 -22.03 0.23 14.28
CA SER A 403 -22.57 0.82 15.51
C SER A 403 -22.35 -0.06 16.76
N SER A 404 -21.71 -1.22 16.62
CA SER A 404 -21.40 -2.07 17.77
C SER A 404 -20.43 -1.35 18.71
N PRO A 405 -20.77 -1.20 20.00
CA PRO A 405 -19.97 -0.44 20.97
C PRO A 405 -18.59 -1.05 21.30
N ASN A 406 -18.24 -2.20 20.68
CA ASN A 406 -16.95 -2.86 20.81
C ASN A 406 -15.97 -2.57 19.66
N ASN A 407 -16.36 -1.79 18.65
CA ASN A 407 -15.47 -1.46 17.53
C ASN A 407 -14.43 -0.40 17.94
N ASP A 408 -13.18 -0.65 17.58
CA ASP A 408 -12.00 0.13 17.96
C ASP A 408 -12.15 1.66 17.72
N LYS A 409 -11.47 2.43 18.57
CA LYS A 409 -11.30 3.92 18.54
C LYS A 409 -10.91 4.59 17.20
N PRO A 410 -10.27 3.93 16.19
CA PRO A 410 -9.83 4.61 14.97
C PRO A 410 -10.97 5.19 14.13
N LEU A 411 -12.15 4.56 14.12
CA LEU A 411 -13.28 5.06 13.34
C LEU A 411 -13.88 6.35 13.92
N GLU A 412 -13.75 6.59 15.23
CA GLU A 412 -14.23 7.79 15.92
C GLU A 412 -13.65 9.09 15.33
N ARG A 413 -12.45 9.01 14.74
CA ARG A 413 -11.74 10.17 14.16
C ARG A 413 -11.99 10.32 12.65
N THR A 414 -12.89 9.53 12.10
CA THR A 414 -13.20 9.54 10.67
C THR A 414 -14.54 10.21 10.40
N VAL A 415 -14.81 10.52 9.13
CA VAL A 415 -16.11 11.01 8.68
C VAL A 415 -17.25 10.07 9.06
N PHE A 416 -17.00 8.75 9.16
CA PHE A 416 -18.02 7.75 9.48
C PHE A 416 -18.62 7.91 10.89
N ALA A 417 -17.86 8.45 11.84
CA ALA A 417 -18.38 8.76 13.18
C ALA A 417 -19.18 10.07 13.23
N ASN A 418 -19.15 10.88 12.17
CA ASN A 418 -19.83 12.16 12.11
C ASN A 418 -21.03 12.09 11.14
N SER A 419 -22.22 11.84 11.70
CA SER A 419 -23.46 11.73 10.91
C SER A 419 -23.77 12.96 10.06
N THR A 420 -23.37 14.16 10.51
CA THR A 420 -23.60 15.41 9.77
C THR A 420 -22.71 15.49 8.52
N ILE A 421 -21.43 15.14 8.65
CA ILE A 421 -20.50 15.11 7.51
C ILE A 421 -20.89 14.00 6.52
N MET A 422 -21.26 12.81 7.01
CA MET A 422 -21.75 11.74 6.13
C MET A 422 -23.04 12.14 5.42
N GLY A 423 -23.96 12.82 6.11
CA GLY A 423 -25.17 13.37 5.48
C GLY A 423 -24.82 14.33 4.33
N LEU A 424 -23.88 15.25 4.57
CA LEU A 424 -23.40 16.15 3.52
C LEU A 424 -22.76 15.40 2.33
N TYR A 425 -21.91 14.41 2.61
CA TYR A 425 -21.26 13.62 1.57
C TYR A 425 -22.27 12.85 0.72
N ASN A 426 -23.31 12.28 1.34
CA ASN A 426 -24.38 11.60 0.62
C ASN A 426 -25.13 12.54 -0.32
N ILE A 427 -25.42 13.77 0.12
CA ILE A 427 -26.08 14.80 -0.70
C ILE A 427 -25.22 15.16 -1.91
N ILE A 428 -23.94 15.43 -1.69
CA ILE A 428 -22.99 15.82 -2.74
C ILE A 428 -22.80 14.67 -3.73
N TYR A 429 -22.67 13.45 -3.25
CA TYR A 429 -22.53 12.26 -4.08
C TYR A 429 -23.78 12.01 -4.93
N THR A 430 -24.98 12.11 -4.34
CA THR A 430 -26.25 11.98 -5.08
C THR A 430 -26.38 13.06 -6.14
N ALA A 431 -26.12 14.32 -5.80
CA ALA A 431 -26.15 15.43 -6.75
C ALA A 431 -25.15 15.25 -7.90
N MET A 432 -23.96 14.72 -7.61
CA MET A 432 -22.95 14.37 -8.63
C MET A 432 -23.45 13.24 -9.55
N LEU A 433 -24.03 12.17 -9.00
CA LEU A 433 -24.57 11.06 -9.77
C LEU A 433 -25.71 11.51 -10.68
N ASP A 434 -26.64 12.31 -10.17
CA ASP A 434 -27.76 12.84 -10.94
C ASP A 434 -27.27 13.74 -12.08
N TYR A 435 -26.25 14.55 -11.84
CA TYR A 435 -25.62 15.35 -12.89
C TYR A 435 -24.98 14.49 -13.99
N ARG A 436 -24.27 13.42 -13.61
CA ARG A 436 -23.67 12.49 -14.58
C ARG A 436 -24.73 11.73 -15.39
N ARG A 437 -25.81 11.26 -14.72
CA ARG A 437 -26.93 10.54 -15.36
C ARG A 437 -27.75 11.42 -16.29
N THR A 438 -27.84 12.71 -16.00
CA THR A 438 -28.52 13.70 -16.87
C THR A 438 -27.60 14.24 -17.98
N SER A 439 -26.49 13.54 -18.27
CA SER A 439 -25.50 13.86 -19.32
C SER A 439 -24.92 15.28 -19.24
N GLY A 440 -24.89 15.88 -18.05
CA GLY A 440 -24.36 17.23 -17.89
C GLY A 440 -24.97 18.26 -18.85
N VAL A 441 -26.27 18.16 -19.18
CA VAL A 441 -27.03 19.22 -19.87
C VAL A 441 -26.34 19.82 -21.11
N LEU A 442 -25.76 18.98 -21.98
CA LEU A 442 -25.34 19.35 -23.33
C LEU A 442 -25.88 18.26 -24.26
N CYS A 443 -27.03 18.46 -24.91
CA CYS A 443 -27.06 19.17 -26.20
C CYS A 443 -27.97 20.42 -26.29
N SER A 444 -28.24 21.17 -25.22
CA SER A 444 -28.95 22.47 -25.40
C SER A 444 -28.33 23.58 -24.57
N SER A 445 -27.97 24.67 -25.24
CA SER A 445 -27.32 25.90 -24.77
C SER A 445 -28.07 26.70 -23.70
N THR A 446 -29.09 26.13 -23.06
CA THR A 446 -29.78 26.70 -21.90
C THR A 446 -30.03 25.60 -20.87
N PRO A 447 -29.59 25.75 -19.61
CA PRO A 447 -30.01 24.86 -18.55
C PRO A 447 -31.52 25.01 -18.39
N ARG A 448 -32.30 23.99 -18.81
CA ARG A 448 -33.76 24.01 -18.63
C ARG A 448 -34.07 24.23 -17.15
N ASN A 449 -34.97 25.18 -16.86
CA ASN A 449 -35.46 25.50 -15.51
C ASN A 449 -35.82 24.23 -14.70
N SER A 450 -36.28 23.17 -15.36
CA SER A 450 -36.58 21.87 -14.74
C SER A 450 -35.39 21.22 -14.00
N VAL A 451 -34.15 21.39 -14.46
CA VAL A 451 -32.95 20.84 -13.79
C VAL A 451 -32.60 21.65 -12.55
N HIS A 452 -32.81 22.97 -12.60
CA HIS A 452 -32.67 23.82 -11.43
C HIS A 452 -33.73 23.46 -10.37
N TYR A 453 -34.99 23.23 -10.78
CA TYR A 453 -36.03 22.79 -9.86
C TYR A 453 -35.78 21.39 -9.29
N ALA A 454 -35.31 20.44 -10.10
CA ALA A 454 -34.97 19.10 -9.61
C ALA A 454 -33.80 19.14 -8.60
N ARG A 455 -32.76 19.93 -8.88
CA ARG A 455 -31.66 20.17 -7.94
C ARG A 455 -32.14 20.83 -6.66
N VAL A 456 -32.94 21.90 -6.76
CA VAL A 456 -33.50 22.58 -5.58
C VAL A 456 -34.38 21.65 -4.76
N ALA A 457 -35.21 20.81 -5.39
CA ALA A 457 -36.08 19.86 -4.70
C ALA A 457 -35.29 18.76 -3.96
N LEU A 458 -34.25 18.19 -4.59
CA LEU A 458 -33.34 17.23 -3.96
C LEU A 458 -32.60 17.86 -2.76
N LEU A 459 -32.21 19.12 -2.90
CA LEU A 459 -31.53 19.88 -1.86
C LEU A 459 -32.46 20.25 -0.72
N ASP A 460 -33.69 20.63 -1.01
CA ASP A 460 -34.68 20.98 -0.01
C ASP A 460 -35.06 19.76 0.83
N GLN A 461 -35.27 18.60 0.20
CA GLN A 461 -35.44 17.32 0.92
C GLN A 461 -34.23 16.98 1.80
N SER A 462 -33.03 17.21 1.29
CA SER A 462 -31.79 16.92 2.01
C SER A 462 -31.55 17.85 3.20
N LEU A 463 -31.83 19.14 3.04
CA LEU A 463 -31.76 20.13 4.11
C LEU A 463 -32.85 19.91 5.16
N GLN A 464 -34.06 19.54 4.74
CA GLN A 464 -35.13 19.14 5.65
C GLN A 464 -34.72 17.90 6.45
N TYR A 465 -34.13 16.89 5.83
CA TYR A 465 -33.61 15.70 6.52
C TYR A 465 -32.55 16.04 7.57
N ILE A 466 -31.57 16.89 7.23
CA ILE A 466 -30.55 17.38 8.18
C ILE A 466 -31.21 18.14 9.34
N THR A 467 -32.21 18.97 9.04
CA THR A 467 -32.90 19.76 10.07
C THR A 467 -33.67 18.85 11.03
N VAL A 468 -34.43 17.88 10.50
CA VAL A 468 -35.21 16.91 11.29
C VAL A 468 -34.32 16.03 12.16
N THR A 469 -33.26 15.46 11.58
CA THR A 469 -32.31 14.59 12.31
C THR A 469 -31.52 15.33 13.40
N ASN A 470 -31.31 16.63 13.25
CA ASN A 470 -30.67 17.43 14.30
C ASN A 470 -31.65 17.83 15.42
N THR A 471 -32.92 18.10 15.09
CA THR A 471 -33.94 18.41 16.11
C THR A 471 -34.30 17.21 16.99
N SER A 472 -34.18 15.98 16.48
CA SER A 472 -34.46 14.77 17.25
C SER A 472 -33.34 14.38 18.24
N LYS A 473 -32.10 14.85 18.02
CA LYS A 473 -30.96 14.61 18.93
C LYS A 473 -30.82 15.64 20.07
N GLN A 474 -31.59 16.73 20.02
CA GLN A 474 -31.61 17.79 21.05
C GLN A 474 -32.74 17.63 22.06
N LYS A 475 -33.67 16.70 21.81
CA LYS A 475 -34.62 16.19 22.80
C LYS A 475 -34.00 14.97 23.46
#